data_AF-A0A0N8KNB7-F1
#
_entry.id   AF-A0A0N8KNB7-F1
#
_cell.length_a   1.000
_cell.length_b   1.000
_cell.length_c   1.000
_cell.angle_alpha   90.00
_cell.angle_beta   90.00
_cell.angle_gamma   90.00
#
_symmetry.space_group_name_H-M   'P 1'
#
loop_
_entity.id
_entity.type
_entity.pdbx_description
1 polymer ?
#
loop_
_entity_poly.entity_id
_entity_poly.type
_entity_poly.pdbx_seq_one_letter_code
_entity_poly.pdbx_strand_id
1 'polypeptide(L)'
;MIHPSSAPPAIDRLRSLMQQANIPSYRALAVQAQVSRWQVQQLRSGNIGKMRVAVIAQIANALNISVTQLLSESQPESQPESQHESQLAGAAPTPQTLESAQLAQLQQEYQRLQLQLAQQENKVRSQVQSEALQTLDTWLDQWPTIVKRVQDNPDKLLAIKLLPQLRPLEQLISDWGVEAIAPVDAQVPYNPQLHQLTSGAKQPGDLVQVTHSGHQHQGKLLHRAKVKPIV
;
A
#
# COMPACT_ATOMS: atom_id res chain seq x y z
N MET A 1 45.43 2.11 42.09
CA MET A 1 44.98 2.66 40.80
C MET A 1 44.95 1.52 39.80
N ILE A 2 43.79 0.97 39.51
CA ILE A 2 43.58 -0.05 38.47
C ILE A 2 42.38 0.47 37.67
N HIS A 3 42.59 0.84 36.40
CA HIS A 3 41.50 1.12 35.47
C HIS A 3 41.15 -0.17 34.73
N PRO A 4 39.91 -0.68 34.80
CA PRO A 4 39.39 -1.63 33.83
C PRO A 4 38.67 -0.83 32.72
N SER A 5 39.00 -1.06 31.47
CA SER A 5 38.15 -0.63 30.35
C SER A 5 38.13 -1.73 29.30
N SER A 6 37.45 -2.83 29.62
CA SER A 6 37.01 -3.79 28.61
C SER A 6 35.78 -3.20 27.91
N ALA A 7 35.89 -2.87 26.63
CA ALA A 7 34.75 -2.52 25.81
C ALA A 7 33.72 -3.67 25.83
N PRO A 8 32.44 -3.40 26.11
CA PRO A 8 31.46 -4.46 26.28
C PRO A 8 31.03 -5.06 24.93
N PRO A 9 30.68 -6.36 24.87
CA PRO A 9 30.29 -7.05 23.65
C PRO A 9 29.09 -6.38 22.95
N ALA A 10 28.92 -6.60 21.64
CA ALA A 10 27.87 -5.99 20.78
C ALA A 10 26.42 -6.03 21.37
N ILE A 11 26.16 -6.93 22.32
CA ILE A 11 24.93 -7.06 23.10
C ILE A 11 24.63 -5.80 23.95
N ASP A 12 25.66 -5.18 24.53
CA ASP A 12 25.52 -4.02 25.41
C ASP A 12 25.37 -2.70 24.62
N ARG A 13 25.89 -2.66 23.38
CA ARG A 13 25.78 -1.51 22.47
C ARG A 13 24.36 -1.32 21.94
N LEU A 14 23.70 -2.40 21.49
CA LEU A 14 22.29 -2.35 21.06
C LEU A 14 21.35 -1.99 22.22
N ARG A 15 21.66 -2.45 23.45
CA ARG A 15 20.90 -2.09 24.64
C ARG A 15 21.02 -0.59 24.95
N SER A 16 22.21 -0.01 24.81
CA SER A 16 22.43 1.44 24.96
C SER A 16 21.61 2.25 23.95
N LEU A 17 21.60 1.84 22.67
CA LEU A 17 20.80 2.49 21.63
C LEU A 17 19.28 2.40 21.91
N MET A 18 18.80 1.27 22.44
CA MET A 18 17.41 1.13 22.84
C MET A 18 17.05 2.02 24.04
N GLN A 19 17.96 2.21 25.00
CA GLN A 19 17.75 3.13 26.11
C GLN A 19 17.66 4.58 25.64
N GLN A 20 18.49 4.97 24.67
CA GLN A 20 18.43 6.31 24.05
C GLN A 20 17.13 6.52 23.25
N ALA A 21 16.63 5.48 22.59
CA ALA A 21 15.35 5.50 21.87
C ALA A 21 14.12 5.26 22.77
N ASN A 22 14.30 5.16 24.09
CA ASN A 22 13.25 4.88 25.09
C ASN A 22 12.46 3.58 24.84
N ILE A 23 13.12 2.55 24.32
CA ILE A 23 12.51 1.25 24.01
C ILE A 23 12.80 0.25 25.15
N PRO A 24 11.78 -0.19 25.91
CA PRO A 24 11.98 -0.93 27.16
C PRO A 24 12.40 -2.40 26.95
N SER A 25 12.19 -2.96 25.75
CA SER A 25 12.52 -4.36 25.48
C SER A 25 12.74 -4.66 24.01
N TYR A 26 13.50 -5.72 23.70
CA TYR A 26 13.74 -6.16 22.32
C TYR A 26 12.44 -6.58 21.61
N ARG A 27 11.42 -6.99 22.38
CA ARG A 27 10.08 -7.25 21.87
C ARG A 27 9.38 -5.97 21.43
N ALA A 28 9.50 -4.89 22.21
CA ALA A 28 8.98 -3.59 21.85
C ALA A 28 9.67 -3.05 20.57
N LEU A 29 10.99 -3.25 20.44
CA LEU A 29 11.72 -2.90 19.23
C LEU A 29 11.19 -3.65 17.99
N ALA A 30 10.96 -4.96 18.09
CA ALA A 30 10.42 -5.75 16.97
C ALA A 30 9.04 -5.26 16.51
N VAL A 31 8.18 -4.90 17.46
CA VAL A 31 6.83 -4.36 17.18
C VAL A 31 6.91 -2.97 16.56
N GLN A 32 7.74 -2.09 17.11
CA GLN A 32 7.89 -0.70 16.65
C GLN A 32 8.55 -0.61 15.28
N ALA A 33 9.52 -1.49 14.99
CA ALA A 33 10.15 -1.60 13.68
C ALA A 33 9.32 -2.43 12.67
N GLN A 34 8.21 -3.07 13.09
CA GLN A 34 7.43 -4.01 12.27
C GLN A 34 8.27 -5.18 11.70
N VAL A 35 9.23 -5.68 12.47
CA VAL A 35 10.14 -6.77 12.08
C VAL A 35 9.93 -8.00 12.95
N SER A 36 10.33 -9.17 12.46
CA SER A 36 10.22 -10.41 13.23
C SER A 36 11.20 -10.40 14.42
N ARG A 37 10.84 -11.07 15.51
CA ARG A 37 11.71 -11.17 16.70
C ARG A 37 13.04 -11.87 16.38
N TRP A 38 13.01 -12.79 15.42
CA TRP A 38 14.19 -13.48 14.94
C TRP A 38 15.16 -12.52 14.24
N GLN A 39 14.66 -11.51 13.51
CA GLN A 39 15.49 -10.47 12.89
C GLN A 39 16.18 -9.58 13.94
N VAL A 40 15.51 -9.26 15.05
CA VAL A 40 16.14 -8.54 16.18
C VAL A 40 17.19 -9.41 16.89
N GLN A 41 16.94 -10.72 17.04
CA GLN A 41 17.93 -11.66 17.56
C GLN A 41 19.15 -11.81 16.63
N GLN A 42 18.92 -11.78 15.32
CA GLN A 42 19.96 -11.86 14.31
C GLN A 42 20.85 -10.61 14.32
N LEU A 43 20.24 -9.42 14.49
CA LEU A 43 20.95 -8.16 14.75
C LEU A 43 21.83 -8.27 16.00
N ARG A 44 21.32 -8.86 17.09
CA ARG A 44 22.06 -9.09 18.34
C ARG A 44 23.27 -10.02 18.16
N SER A 45 23.17 -10.97 17.23
CA SER A 45 24.24 -11.94 16.95
C SER A 45 25.33 -11.41 15.99
N GLY A 46 25.29 -10.13 15.59
CA GLY A 46 26.26 -9.53 14.66
C GLY A 46 26.06 -9.95 13.19
N ASN A 47 24.95 -10.62 12.85
CA ASN A 47 24.67 -11.15 11.51
C ASN A 47 23.86 -10.17 10.64
N ILE A 48 24.22 -8.88 10.70
CA ILE A 48 23.48 -7.79 10.04
C ILE A 48 23.69 -7.82 8.53
N GLY A 49 24.86 -8.27 8.06
CA GLY A 49 25.16 -8.46 6.64
C GLY A 49 24.30 -9.52 5.93
N LYS A 50 23.55 -10.35 6.67
CA LYS A 50 22.62 -11.36 6.12
C LYS A 50 21.16 -10.91 6.12
N MET A 51 20.87 -9.68 6.55
CA MET A 51 19.52 -9.14 6.64
C MET A 51 19.16 -8.34 5.40
N ARG A 52 17.88 -8.38 5.00
CA ARG A 52 17.39 -7.51 3.93
C ARG A 52 17.51 -6.04 4.37
N VAL A 53 17.99 -5.18 3.49
CA VAL A 53 18.20 -3.74 3.76
C VAL A 53 16.91 -3.06 4.25
N ALA A 54 15.75 -3.47 3.75
CA ALA A 54 14.45 -2.99 4.22
C ALA A 54 14.24 -3.20 5.74
N VAL A 55 14.67 -4.35 6.26
CA VAL A 55 14.56 -4.70 7.69
C VAL A 55 15.56 -3.88 8.51
N ILE A 56 16.74 -3.62 7.97
CA ILE A 56 17.77 -2.78 8.62
C ILE A 56 17.29 -1.32 8.70
N ALA A 57 16.72 -0.80 7.62
CA ALA A 57 16.14 0.55 7.57
C ALA A 57 14.96 0.73 8.54
N GLN A 58 14.09 -0.28 8.64
CA GLN A 58 12.99 -0.30 9.60
C GLN A 58 13.47 -0.27 11.06
N ILE A 59 14.53 -1.02 11.37
CA ILE A 59 15.14 -1.03 12.71
C ILE A 59 15.84 0.31 13.00
N ALA A 60 16.56 0.87 12.03
CA ALA A 60 17.21 2.18 12.17
C ALA A 60 16.20 3.29 12.42
N ASN A 61 15.08 3.30 11.68
CA ASN A 61 13.97 4.23 11.88
C ASN A 61 13.34 4.07 13.27
N ALA A 62 13.12 2.84 13.74
CA ALA A 62 12.57 2.61 15.07
C ALA A 62 13.51 3.06 16.20
N LEU A 63 14.82 2.99 15.98
CA LEU A 63 15.86 3.46 16.90
C LEU A 63 16.20 4.95 16.72
N ASN A 64 15.56 5.63 15.76
CA ASN A 64 15.78 7.04 15.42
C ASN A 64 17.27 7.38 15.13
N ILE A 65 17.99 6.44 14.51
CA ILE A 65 19.39 6.59 14.10
C ILE A 65 19.53 6.37 12.60
N SER A 66 20.61 6.90 12.03
CA SER A 66 20.91 6.67 10.62
C SER A 66 21.32 5.21 10.38
N VAL A 67 21.00 4.69 9.19
CA VAL A 67 21.37 3.32 8.78
C VAL A 67 22.89 3.13 8.78
N THR A 68 23.64 4.17 8.40
CA THR A 68 25.10 4.17 8.43
C THR A 68 25.63 4.07 9.85
N GLN A 69 25.06 4.81 10.79
CA GLN A 69 25.42 4.73 12.21
C GLN A 69 25.09 3.37 12.83
N LEU A 70 23.92 2.79 12.50
CA LEU A 70 23.56 1.44 12.95
C LEU A 70 24.56 0.39 12.42
N LEU A 71 25.02 0.52 11.18
CA LEU A 71 26.00 -0.40 10.58
C LEU A 71 27.39 -0.25 11.20
N SER A 72 27.87 0.98 11.41
CA SER A 72 29.16 1.24 12.05
C SER A 72 29.19 0.76 13.51
N GLU A 73 28.09 0.92 14.25
CA GLU A 73 28.03 0.53 15.66
C GLU A 73 27.81 -0.99 15.89
N SER A 74 27.60 -1.75 14.82
CA SER A 74 27.25 -3.16 14.89
C SER A 74 28.25 -4.12 14.21
N GLN A 75 29.35 -3.59 13.68
CA GLN A 75 30.50 -4.40 13.28
C GLN A 75 31.31 -4.84 14.50
N PRO A 76 31.73 -6.12 14.60
CA PRO A 76 32.71 -6.54 15.58
C PRO A 76 34.09 -5.95 15.22
N GLU A 77 34.74 -5.32 16.20
CA GLU A 77 36.08 -4.77 16.07
C GLU A 77 37.09 -5.90 15.80
N SER A 78 37.65 -5.93 14.59
CA SER A 78 38.93 -6.57 14.32
C SER A 78 39.91 -5.47 13.90
N GLN A 79 40.71 -4.99 14.84
CA GLN A 79 41.85 -4.09 14.65
C GLN A 79 43.10 -4.89 14.19
N PRO A 80 44.28 -4.27 13.93
CA PRO A 80 44.58 -2.98 13.28
C PRO A 80 45.68 -3.16 12.20
N GLU A 81 45.82 -2.31 11.18
CA GLU A 81 47.17 -2.10 10.62
C GLU A 81 47.46 -0.63 10.27
N SER A 82 48.60 -0.23 10.82
CA SER A 82 49.24 1.06 10.91
C SER A 82 49.67 1.64 9.56
N GLN A 83 49.80 2.96 9.59
CA GLN A 83 50.56 3.81 8.67
C GLN A 83 51.90 3.18 8.23
N HIS A 84 52.17 3.12 6.92
CA HIS A 84 53.48 3.36 6.29
C HIS A 84 53.30 3.72 4.80
N GLU A 85 54.14 4.65 4.36
CA GLU A 85 54.13 5.37 3.08
C GLU A 85 54.54 4.55 1.84
N SER A 86 54.12 5.09 0.69
CA SER A 86 54.86 5.19 -0.58
C SER A 86 55.04 3.98 -1.52
N GLN A 87 54.40 4.16 -2.68
CA GLN A 87 54.89 3.93 -4.05
C GLN A 87 54.81 2.54 -4.70
N LEU A 88 54.32 2.59 -5.96
CA LEU A 88 54.47 1.68 -7.11
C LEU A 88 53.47 0.53 -7.29
N ALA A 89 52.51 0.80 -8.19
CA ALA A 89 52.00 -0.05 -9.27
C ALA A 89 51.79 -1.56 -9.01
N GLY A 90 50.51 -1.96 -8.92
CA GLY A 90 50.08 -3.35 -9.10
C GLY A 90 48.60 -3.50 -8.79
N ALA A 91 47.78 -3.72 -9.82
CA ALA A 91 46.33 -3.84 -9.72
C ALA A 91 45.91 -5.05 -8.88
N ALA A 92 45.54 -4.82 -7.61
CA ALA A 92 44.69 -5.70 -6.84
C ALA A 92 43.64 -4.83 -6.11
N PRO A 93 42.33 -5.11 -6.26
CA PRO A 93 41.32 -4.32 -5.59
C PRO A 93 41.40 -4.56 -4.08
N THR A 94 41.65 -3.49 -3.33
CA THR A 94 41.57 -3.47 -1.86
C THR A 94 40.14 -3.83 -1.41
N PRO A 95 39.96 -4.40 -0.19
CA PRO A 95 38.63 -4.71 0.35
C PRO A 95 37.66 -3.52 0.32
N GLN A 96 38.18 -2.31 0.50
CA GLN A 96 37.42 -1.05 0.48
C GLN A 96 36.92 -0.65 -0.93
N THR A 97 37.60 -1.04 -2.01
CA THR A 97 37.10 -0.83 -3.38
C THR A 97 36.01 -1.83 -3.76
N LEU A 98 36.03 -3.03 -3.16
CA LEU A 98 34.99 -4.04 -3.37
C LEU A 98 33.67 -3.66 -2.67
N GLU A 99 33.72 -3.16 -1.44
CA GLU A 99 32.53 -2.71 -0.70
C GLU A 99 31.88 -1.47 -1.34
N SER A 100 32.69 -0.50 -1.81
CA SER A 100 32.18 0.68 -2.52
C SER A 100 31.58 0.31 -3.89
N ALA A 101 32.16 -0.67 -4.61
CA ALA A 101 31.57 -1.20 -5.84
C ALA A 101 30.24 -1.92 -5.58
N GLN A 102 30.13 -2.70 -4.50
CA GLN A 102 28.88 -3.36 -4.11
C GLN A 102 27.79 -2.38 -3.70
N LEU A 103 28.13 -1.32 -2.95
CA LEU A 103 27.19 -0.25 -2.61
C LEU A 103 26.71 0.50 -3.85
N ALA A 104 27.60 0.78 -4.81
CA ALA A 104 27.25 1.41 -6.07
C ALA A 104 26.31 0.52 -6.90
N GLN A 105 26.58 -0.78 -6.99
CA GLN A 105 25.70 -1.76 -7.65
C GLN A 105 24.32 -1.80 -6.98
N LEU A 106 24.27 -1.83 -5.66
CA LEU A 106 23.00 -1.85 -4.92
C LEU A 106 22.18 -0.57 -5.13
N GLN A 107 22.83 0.59 -5.16
CA GLN A 107 22.17 1.87 -5.47
C GLN A 107 21.60 1.88 -6.90
N GLN A 108 22.35 1.34 -7.88
CA GLN A 108 21.88 1.19 -9.25
C GLN A 108 20.69 0.24 -9.35
N GLU A 109 20.73 -0.89 -8.64
CA GLU A 109 19.60 -1.83 -8.59
C GLU A 109 18.35 -1.20 -7.98
N TYR A 110 18.52 -0.44 -6.89
CA TYR A 110 17.43 0.29 -6.25
C TYR A 110 16.81 1.32 -7.20
N GLN A 111 17.63 2.14 -7.85
CA GLN A 111 17.14 3.12 -8.84
C GLN A 111 16.41 2.44 -10.00
N ARG A 112 16.96 1.33 -10.51
CA ARG A 112 16.31 0.52 -11.56
C ARG A 112 14.96 0.01 -11.08
N LEU A 113 14.86 -0.51 -9.86
CA LEU A 113 13.62 -1.04 -9.32
C LEU A 113 12.56 0.06 -9.11
N GLN A 114 12.97 1.24 -8.62
CA GLN A 114 12.08 2.39 -8.50
C GLN A 114 11.50 2.80 -9.86
N LEU A 115 12.34 2.87 -10.90
CA LEU A 115 11.90 3.16 -12.26
C LEU A 115 10.94 2.09 -12.78
N GLN A 116 11.21 0.81 -12.51
CA GLN A 116 10.33 -0.29 -12.89
C GLN A 116 8.96 -0.20 -12.22
N LEU A 117 8.89 0.16 -10.93
CA LEU A 117 7.62 0.35 -10.22
C LEU A 117 6.81 1.49 -10.83
N ALA A 118 7.43 2.64 -11.09
CA ALA A 118 6.76 3.77 -11.74
C ALA A 118 6.24 3.42 -13.14
N GLN A 119 7.01 2.63 -13.91
CA GLN A 119 6.57 2.13 -15.22
C GLN A 119 5.40 1.15 -15.10
N GLN A 120 5.44 0.24 -14.12
CA GLN A 120 4.36 -0.72 -13.87
C GLN A 120 3.06 0.00 -13.48
N GLU A 121 3.11 1.00 -12.61
CA GLU A 121 1.93 1.79 -12.23
C GLU A 121 1.28 2.46 -13.44
N ASN A 122 2.08 3.09 -14.30
CA ASN A 122 1.59 3.73 -15.53
C ASN A 122 1.01 2.69 -16.50
N LYS A 123 1.65 1.53 -16.64
CA LYS A 123 1.17 0.44 -17.49
C LYS A 123 -0.18 -0.08 -17.01
N VAL A 124 -0.33 -0.35 -15.72
CA VAL A 124 -1.60 -0.82 -15.13
C VAL A 124 -2.68 0.23 -15.31
N ARG A 125 -2.39 1.50 -15.05
CA ARG A 125 -3.35 2.59 -15.26
C ARG A 125 -3.82 2.67 -16.72
N SER A 126 -2.88 2.61 -17.66
CA SER A 126 -3.21 2.62 -19.09
C SER A 126 -4.03 1.40 -19.49
N GLN A 127 -3.70 0.22 -18.95
CA GLN A 127 -4.40 -1.01 -19.25
C GLN A 127 -5.87 -0.95 -18.78
N VAL A 128 -6.11 -0.54 -17.53
CA VAL A 128 -7.47 -0.36 -17.00
C VAL A 128 -8.27 0.64 -17.84
N GLN A 129 -7.65 1.74 -18.27
CA GLN A 129 -8.30 2.72 -19.14
C GLN A 129 -8.65 2.11 -20.51
N SER A 130 -7.73 1.36 -21.12
CA SER A 130 -7.97 0.70 -22.41
C SER A 130 -9.06 -0.36 -22.31
N GLU A 131 -9.09 -1.16 -21.25
CA GLU A 131 -10.13 -2.18 -21.01
C GLU A 131 -11.52 -1.54 -20.81
N ALA A 132 -11.59 -0.43 -20.07
CA ALA A 132 -12.82 0.34 -19.93
C ALA A 132 -13.31 0.90 -21.28
N LEU A 133 -12.40 1.46 -22.10
CA LEU A 133 -12.73 1.97 -23.42
C LEU A 133 -13.19 0.87 -24.39
N GLN A 134 -12.56 -0.31 -24.35
CA GLN A 134 -12.98 -1.47 -25.17
C GLN A 134 -14.39 -1.93 -24.80
N THR A 135 -14.72 -1.95 -23.51
CA THR A 135 -16.07 -2.27 -23.04
C THR A 135 -17.09 -1.23 -23.50
N LEU A 136 -16.70 0.05 -23.51
CA LEU A 136 -17.56 1.17 -23.90
C LEU A 136 -17.56 1.47 -25.42
N ASP A 137 -16.79 0.77 -26.24
CA ASP A 137 -16.55 1.13 -27.65
C ASP A 137 -17.85 1.23 -28.46
N THR A 138 -18.68 0.18 -28.40
CA THR A 138 -19.99 0.15 -29.08
C THR A 138 -20.95 1.21 -28.51
N TRP A 139 -20.88 1.50 -27.21
CA TRP A 139 -21.71 2.54 -26.60
C TRP A 139 -21.28 3.94 -27.06
N LEU A 140 -19.98 4.23 -27.11
CA LEU A 140 -19.43 5.51 -27.55
C LEU A 140 -19.78 5.81 -29.01
N ASP A 141 -19.81 4.81 -29.88
CA ASP A 141 -20.23 4.95 -31.28
C ASP A 141 -21.73 5.25 -31.40
N GLN A 142 -22.58 4.52 -30.68
CA GLN A 142 -24.03 4.60 -30.84
C GLN A 142 -24.67 5.77 -30.07
N TRP A 143 -24.11 6.16 -28.93
CA TRP A 143 -24.70 7.12 -28.01
C TRP A 143 -24.98 8.49 -28.65
N PRO A 144 -24.05 9.13 -29.39
CA PRO A 144 -24.32 10.42 -30.05
C PRO A 144 -25.50 10.35 -31.02
N THR A 145 -25.63 9.23 -31.74
CA THR A 145 -26.72 9.04 -32.69
C THR A 145 -28.06 8.86 -31.97
N ILE A 146 -28.08 8.16 -30.83
CA ILE A 146 -29.27 8.04 -29.98
C ILE A 146 -29.69 9.40 -29.44
N VAL A 147 -28.74 10.18 -28.89
CA VAL A 147 -29.00 11.53 -28.37
C VAL A 147 -29.65 12.40 -29.44
N LYS A 148 -29.07 12.45 -30.65
CA LYS A 148 -29.63 13.21 -31.77
C LYS A 148 -31.05 12.76 -32.12
N ARG A 149 -31.29 11.44 -32.20
CA ARG A 149 -32.63 10.92 -32.53
C ARG A 149 -33.69 11.25 -31.48
N VAL A 150 -33.33 11.26 -30.20
CA VAL A 150 -34.23 11.67 -29.11
C VAL A 150 -34.53 13.17 -29.18
N GLN A 151 -33.53 13.99 -29.49
CA GLN A 151 -33.72 15.44 -29.65
C GLN A 151 -34.62 15.77 -30.85
N ASP A 152 -34.39 15.11 -32.00
CA ASP A 152 -35.15 15.34 -33.23
C ASP A 152 -36.59 14.79 -33.12
N ASN A 153 -36.81 13.73 -32.31
CA ASN A 153 -38.10 13.04 -32.20
C ASN A 153 -38.35 12.54 -30.76
N PRO A 154 -38.62 13.45 -29.81
CA PRO A 154 -38.75 13.09 -28.39
C PRO A 154 -39.89 12.10 -28.13
N ASP A 155 -41.02 12.25 -28.83
CA ASP A 155 -42.22 11.43 -28.59
C ASP A 155 -42.18 10.05 -29.25
N LYS A 156 -41.22 9.79 -30.14
CA LYS A 156 -41.16 8.55 -30.93
C LYS A 156 -40.24 7.48 -30.33
N LEU A 157 -39.34 7.87 -29.42
CA LEU A 157 -38.40 6.94 -28.83
C LEU A 157 -38.94 6.41 -27.49
N LEU A 158 -39.27 5.12 -27.46
CA LEU A 158 -39.65 4.44 -26.22
C LEU A 158 -38.43 4.35 -25.29
N ALA A 159 -38.55 4.85 -24.06
CA ALA A 159 -37.47 4.83 -23.06
C ALA A 159 -36.90 3.42 -22.82
N ILE A 160 -37.73 2.38 -22.94
CA ILE A 160 -37.28 0.99 -22.80
C ILE A 160 -36.18 0.60 -23.81
N LYS A 161 -36.12 1.26 -24.97
CA LYS A 161 -35.08 1.03 -25.99
C LYS A 161 -33.72 1.58 -25.57
N LEU A 162 -33.66 2.41 -24.52
CA LEU A 162 -32.41 2.92 -23.97
C LEU A 162 -31.76 1.93 -22.99
N LEU A 163 -32.53 1.03 -22.35
CA LEU A 163 -31.98 0.09 -21.37
C LEU A 163 -30.87 -0.81 -21.96
N PRO A 164 -31.04 -1.44 -23.14
CA PRO A 164 -29.99 -2.29 -23.70
C PRO A 164 -28.70 -1.54 -24.02
N GLN A 165 -28.79 -0.21 -24.21
CA GLN A 165 -27.66 0.68 -24.52
C GLN A 165 -26.82 0.97 -23.28
N LEU A 166 -27.39 0.85 -22.09
CA LEU A 166 -26.67 1.08 -20.82
C LEU A 166 -25.95 -0.17 -20.31
N ARG A 167 -26.18 -1.35 -20.91
CA ARG A 167 -25.55 -2.61 -20.49
C ARG A 167 -24.01 -2.56 -20.39
N PRO A 168 -23.26 -1.95 -21.33
CA PRO A 168 -21.81 -1.86 -21.21
C PRO A 168 -21.36 -1.06 -19.97
N LEU A 169 -22.14 -0.04 -19.58
CA LEU A 169 -21.88 0.72 -18.36
C LEU A 169 -22.21 -0.10 -17.11
N GLU A 170 -23.34 -0.80 -17.09
CA GLU A 170 -23.72 -1.70 -15.99
C GLU A 170 -22.67 -2.80 -15.77
N GLN A 171 -22.14 -3.37 -16.85
CA GLN A 171 -21.06 -4.35 -16.81
C GLN A 171 -19.80 -3.77 -16.17
N LEU A 172 -19.37 -2.57 -16.60
CA LEU A 172 -18.19 -1.90 -16.05
C LEU A 172 -18.32 -1.63 -14.55
N ILE A 173 -19.49 -1.17 -14.11
CA ILE A 173 -19.80 -0.92 -12.69
C ILE A 173 -19.72 -2.22 -11.88
N SER A 174 -20.28 -3.30 -12.43
CA SER A 174 -20.23 -4.63 -11.83
C SER A 174 -18.81 -5.20 -11.76
N ASP A 175 -18.01 -5.05 -12.82
CA ASP A 175 -16.62 -5.54 -12.88
C ASP A 175 -15.73 -4.80 -11.88
N TRP A 176 -16.03 -3.53 -11.59
CA TRP A 176 -15.38 -2.77 -10.52
C TRP A 176 -15.85 -3.17 -9.11
N GLY A 177 -16.81 -4.09 -8.99
CA GLY A 177 -17.32 -4.57 -7.70
C GLY A 177 -18.22 -3.57 -6.99
N VAL A 178 -18.93 -2.73 -7.77
CA VAL A 178 -19.98 -1.85 -7.25
C VAL A 178 -21.30 -2.59 -7.29
N GLU A 179 -21.92 -2.75 -6.12
CA GLU A 179 -23.14 -3.53 -5.93
C GLU A 179 -24.28 -2.67 -5.36
N ALA A 180 -25.49 -2.94 -5.81
CA ALA A 180 -26.70 -2.34 -5.27
C ALA A 180 -27.05 -2.96 -3.91
N ILE A 181 -27.29 -2.12 -2.90
CA ILE A 181 -27.73 -2.54 -1.56
C ILE A 181 -29.06 -3.29 -1.62
N ALA A 182 -29.98 -2.78 -2.43
CA ALA A 182 -31.29 -3.38 -2.68
C ALA A 182 -31.90 -2.80 -3.97
N PRO A 183 -32.74 -3.57 -4.68
CA PRO A 183 -33.46 -3.06 -5.85
C PRO A 183 -34.47 -1.98 -5.46
N VAL A 184 -34.80 -1.10 -6.41
CA VAL A 184 -35.90 -0.14 -6.24
C VAL A 184 -37.21 -0.90 -6.04
N ASP A 185 -38.08 -0.37 -5.19
CA ASP A 185 -39.35 -0.96 -4.76
C ASP A 185 -39.26 -2.26 -3.96
N ALA A 186 -38.05 -2.75 -3.69
CA ALA A 186 -37.86 -3.88 -2.79
C ALA A 186 -38.30 -3.52 -1.36
N GLN A 187 -38.94 -4.47 -0.69
CA GLN A 187 -39.27 -4.38 0.72
C GLN A 187 -38.20 -5.11 1.52
N VAL A 188 -37.46 -4.37 2.35
CA VAL A 188 -36.32 -4.91 3.10
C VAL A 188 -36.40 -4.48 4.56
N PRO A 189 -35.85 -5.27 5.50
CA PRO A 189 -35.70 -4.84 6.89
C PRO A 189 -34.84 -3.57 6.98
N TYR A 190 -35.29 -2.61 7.77
CA TYR A 190 -34.60 -1.34 7.91
C TYR A 190 -33.26 -1.53 8.63
N ASN A 191 -32.17 -1.20 7.95
CA ASN A 191 -30.84 -1.17 8.51
C ASN A 191 -30.30 0.28 8.46
N PRO A 192 -30.19 1.01 9.59
CA PRO A 192 -29.68 2.38 9.61
C PRO A 192 -28.26 2.57 9.04
N GLN A 193 -27.45 1.52 8.99
CA GLN A 193 -26.11 1.58 8.40
C GLN A 193 -26.17 1.64 6.87
N LEU A 194 -27.14 0.94 6.27
CA LEU A 194 -27.28 0.80 4.82
C LEU A 194 -28.38 1.68 4.23
N HIS A 195 -29.35 2.09 5.04
CA HIS A 195 -30.57 2.76 4.61
C HIS A 195 -30.71 4.15 5.24
N GLN A 196 -31.27 5.07 4.48
CA GLN A 196 -31.64 6.43 4.90
C GLN A 196 -33.15 6.60 4.75
N LEU A 197 -33.86 6.84 5.86
CA LEU A 197 -35.29 7.13 5.84
C LEU A 197 -35.53 8.51 5.21
N THR A 198 -36.40 8.58 4.20
CA THR A 198 -36.81 9.84 3.57
C THR A 198 -37.97 10.52 4.30
N SER A 199 -38.71 9.75 5.10
CA SER A 199 -39.83 10.25 5.91
C SER A 199 -40.11 9.31 7.09
N GLY A 200 -40.70 9.85 8.16
CA GLY A 200 -41.11 9.08 9.34
C GLY A 200 -39.95 8.52 10.17
N ALA A 201 -40.29 7.66 11.13
CA ALA A 201 -39.36 6.93 11.96
C ALA A 201 -39.70 5.43 11.91
N LYS A 202 -38.66 4.58 11.87
CA LYS A 202 -38.75 3.13 11.94
C LYS A 202 -37.63 2.59 12.81
N GLN A 203 -37.90 1.50 13.51
CA GLN A 203 -36.88 0.80 14.29
C GLN A 203 -36.06 -0.11 13.36
N PRO A 204 -34.78 -0.36 13.69
CA PRO A 204 -33.98 -1.34 12.96
C PRO A 204 -34.71 -2.69 12.89
N GLY A 205 -34.81 -3.26 11.70
CA GLY A 205 -35.57 -4.49 11.43
C GLY A 205 -36.97 -4.28 10.86
N ASP A 206 -37.58 -3.10 11.04
CA ASP A 206 -38.91 -2.83 10.48
C ASP A 206 -38.89 -2.81 8.95
N LEU A 207 -39.97 -3.26 8.30
CA LEU A 207 -40.07 -3.23 6.85
C LEU A 207 -40.14 -1.80 6.29
N VAL A 208 -39.30 -1.55 5.30
CA VAL A 208 -39.24 -0.30 4.52
C VAL A 208 -39.16 -0.60 3.03
N GLN A 209 -39.68 0.30 2.20
CA GLN A 209 -39.61 0.21 0.75
C GLN A 209 -38.47 1.07 0.21
N VAL A 210 -37.64 0.49 -0.65
CA VAL A 210 -36.54 1.20 -1.32
C VAL A 210 -37.10 2.13 -2.39
N THR A 211 -36.80 3.42 -2.28
CA THR A 211 -37.14 4.43 -3.30
C THR A 211 -35.97 4.71 -4.25
N HIS A 212 -34.75 4.68 -3.72
CA HIS A 212 -33.53 4.82 -4.50
C HIS A 212 -32.54 3.79 -4.02
N SER A 213 -31.99 3.01 -4.95
CA SER A 213 -30.95 2.04 -4.62
C SER A 213 -29.72 2.77 -4.07
N GLY A 214 -29.17 2.23 -2.98
CA GLY A 214 -27.85 2.61 -2.49
C GLY A 214 -26.79 1.68 -3.04
N HIS A 215 -25.52 2.04 -2.88
CA HIS A 215 -24.41 1.30 -3.49
C HIS A 215 -23.29 1.03 -2.49
N GLN A 216 -22.60 -0.08 -2.70
CA GLN A 216 -21.37 -0.46 -2.02
C GLN A 216 -20.29 -0.75 -3.04
N HIS A 217 -19.02 -0.55 -2.67
CA HIS A 217 -17.87 -0.95 -3.46
C HIS A 217 -17.01 -1.87 -2.61
N GLN A 218 -16.90 -3.14 -3.01
CA GLN A 218 -16.14 -4.16 -2.27
C GLN A 218 -16.54 -4.23 -0.78
N GLY A 219 -17.85 -4.20 -0.50
CA GLY A 219 -18.42 -4.21 0.85
C GLY A 219 -18.33 -2.88 1.61
N LYS A 220 -17.66 -1.85 1.07
CA LYS A 220 -17.63 -0.51 1.65
C LYS A 220 -18.81 0.32 1.16
N LEU A 221 -19.59 0.87 2.08
CA LEU A 221 -20.71 1.76 1.76
C LEU A 221 -20.25 2.99 0.97
N LEU A 222 -20.81 3.18 -0.23
CA LEU A 222 -20.68 4.42 -1.00
C LEU A 222 -21.85 5.35 -0.69
N HIS A 223 -23.07 4.85 -0.88
CA HIS A 223 -24.30 5.60 -0.68
C HIS A 223 -25.36 4.72 -0.01
N ARG A 224 -26.02 5.27 1.01
CA ARG A 224 -27.17 4.60 1.64
C ARG A 224 -28.35 4.58 0.67
N ALA A 225 -29.09 3.47 0.69
CA ALA A 225 -30.35 3.38 -0.05
C ALA A 225 -31.38 4.30 0.60
N LYS A 226 -32.12 5.06 -0.21
CA LYS A 226 -33.20 5.90 0.31
C LYS A 226 -34.45 5.05 0.43
N VAL A 227 -35.02 5.00 1.63
CA VAL A 227 -36.16 4.14 1.95
C VAL A 227 -37.30 4.94 2.56
N LYS A 228 -38.53 4.49 2.32
CA LYS A 228 -39.73 5.04 2.97
C LYS A 228 -40.40 3.96 3.85
N PRO A 229 -41.02 4.36 4.96
CA PRO A 229 -41.88 3.49 5.74
C PRO A 229 -42.96 2.84 4.87
N ILE A 230 -43.21 1.55 5.08
CA ILE A 230 -44.44 0.91 4.65
C ILE A 230 -45.45 1.11 5.79
N VAL A 231 -46.62 1.63 5.44
CA VAL A 231 -47.76 1.83 6.34
C VAL A 231 -48.52 0.51 6.45
#